data_AF-A0A517E0A5-F1
#
_entry.id   AF-A0A517E0A5-F1
#
_cell.length_a   1.000
_cell.length_b   1.000
_cell.length_c   1.000
_cell.angle_alpha   90.00
_cell.angle_beta   90.00
_cell.angle_gamma   90.00
#
_symmetry.space_group_name_H-M   'P 1'
#
loop_
_entity.id
_entity.type
_entity.pdbx_description
1 polymer ?
#
loop_
_entity_poly.entity_id
_entity_poly.type
_entity_poly.pdbx_seq_one_letter_code
_entity_poly.pdbx_strand_id
1 'polypeptide(L)' 'MGKIIELIRADESGVYALPEGLSFDSVDVILLNGNPVAEGRYAIVANNTAVDIFDAQDDSVVTVILA' A
#
# COMPACT_ATOMS: atom_id res chain seq x y z
N MET A 1 1.75 -8.95 -17.28
CA MET A 1 0.52 -8.85 -16.46
C MET A 1 1.01 -8.48 -15.07
N GLY A 2 0.69 -7.28 -14.59
CA GLY A 2 1.10 -6.84 -13.25
C GLY A 2 0.46 -7.72 -12.18
N LYS A 3 1.20 -8.00 -11.10
CA LYS A 3 0.70 -8.82 -9.98
C LYS A 3 -0.01 -7.92 -8.99
N ILE A 4 -1.27 -8.23 -8.67
CA ILE A 4 -2.03 -7.53 -7.63
C ILE A 4 -1.73 -8.19 -6.29
N ILE A 5 -1.41 -7.38 -5.28
CA ILE A 5 -1.12 -7.85 -3.92
C ILE A 5 -1.94 -7.01 -2.94
N GLU A 6 -2.64 -7.67 -2.03
CA GLU A 6 -3.27 -7.03 -0.88
C GLU A 6 -2.23 -6.83 0.22
N LEU A 7 -2.18 -5.61 0.76
CA LEU A 7 -1.29 -5.26 1.85
C LEU A 7 -1.90 -5.62 3.19
N ILE A 8 -1.05 -5.95 4.16
CA ILE A 8 -1.49 -6.28 5.52
C ILE A 8 -1.51 -4.98 6.34
N ARG A 9 -2.65 -4.66 6.97
CA ARG A 9 -2.73 -3.53 7.89
C ARG A 9 -1.79 -3.77 9.08
N ALA A 10 -0.79 -2.91 9.24
CA ALA A 10 0.25 -3.02 10.25
C ALA A 10 -0.17 -2.41 11.59
N ASP A 11 -1.01 -1.36 11.56
CA ASP A 11 -1.50 -0.67 12.75
C ASP A 11 -2.86 0.02 12.53
N GLU A 12 -3.40 0.63 13.60
CA GLU A 12 -4.65 1.40 13.56
C GLU A 12 -4.48 2.77 12.88
N SER A 13 -3.26 3.21 12.58
CA SER A 13 -2.96 4.54 12.04
C SER A 13 -3.17 4.65 10.52
N GLY A 14 -3.36 3.53 9.82
CA GLY A 14 -3.46 3.50 8.35
C GLY A 14 -2.16 3.07 7.66
N VAL A 15 -1.25 2.44 8.40
CA VAL A 15 -0.04 1.83 7.83
C VAL A 15 -0.34 0.42 7.32
N TYR A 16 0.09 0.14 6.09
CA TYR A 16 -0.08 -1.13 5.41
C TYR A 16 1.28 -1.66 4.92
N ALA A 17 1.57 -2.92 5.21
CA ALA A 17 2.84 -3.57 4.89
C ALA A 17 2.72 -4.52 3.69
N LEU A 18 3.76 -4.53 2.87
CA LEU A 18 3.97 -5.56 1.86
C LEU A 18 4.25 -6.92 2.53
N PRO A 19 3.84 -8.03 1.90
CA PRO A 19 4.34 -9.35 2.26
C PRO A 19 5.87 -9.41 2.28
N GLU A 20 6.41 -10.31 3.10
CA GLU A 20 7.86 -10.49 3.23
C GLU A 20 8.54 -10.73 1.87
N GLY A 21 9.71 -10.11 1.69
CA GLY A 21 10.52 -10.25 0.47
C GLY A 21 10.13 -9.30 -0.67
N LEU A 22 9.19 -8.37 -0.45
CA LEU A 22 8.79 -7.35 -1.42
C LEU A 22 9.17 -5.94 -0.96
N SER A 23 9.39 -5.05 -1.92
CA SER A 23 9.59 -3.61 -1.69
C SER A 23 8.76 -2.76 -2.64
N PHE A 24 8.49 -1.52 -2.23
CA PHE A 24 7.76 -0.52 -3.02
C PHE A 24 8.52 -0.06 -4.29
N ASP A 25 9.79 -0.44 -4.48
CA ASP A 25 10.54 -0.20 -5.73
C ASP A 25 9.91 -0.92 -6.94
N SER A 26 9.17 -2.00 -6.67
CA SER A 26 8.48 -2.80 -7.68
C SER A 26 7.01 -2.42 -7.84
N VAL A 27 6.50 -1.45 -7.09
CA VAL A 27 5.09 -1.05 -7.11
C VAL A 27 4.87 0.02 -8.18
N ASP A 28 3.94 -0.24 -9.09
CA ASP A 28 3.51 0.67 -10.14
C ASP A 28 2.28 1.51 -9.69
N VAL A 29 1.33 0.87 -9.01
CA VAL A 29 0.08 1.53 -8.57
C VAL A 29 -0.30 1.10 -7.16
N ILE A 30 -0.79 2.06 -6.36
CA ILE A 30 -1.43 1.82 -5.06
C ILE A 30 -2.92 2.09 -5.19
N LEU A 31 -3.75 1.19 -4.65
CA LEU A 31 -5.21 1.25 -4.70
C LEU A 31 -5.78 1.21 -3.28
N LEU A 32 -6.65 2.15 -2.94
CA LEU A 32 -7.44 2.18 -1.72
C LEU A 32 -8.90 1.82 -2.07
N ASN A 33 -9.40 0.70 -1.55
CA ASN A 33 -10.72 0.17 -1.86
C ASN A 33 -10.98 0.06 -3.38
N GLY A 34 -9.93 -0.31 -4.13
CA GLY A 34 -9.96 -0.45 -5.59
C GLY A 34 -9.77 0.83 -6.39
N ASN A 35 -9.60 2.00 -5.74
CA ASN A 35 -9.38 3.27 -6.40
C ASN A 35 -7.91 3.71 -6.34
N PRO A 36 -7.29 4.19 -7.43
CA PRO A 36 -5.93 4.70 -7.41
C PRO A 36 -5.73 5.81 -6.37
N VAL A 37 -4.68 5.66 -5.57
CA VAL A 37 -4.27 6.67 -4.59
C VAL A 37 -3.28 7.61 -5.28
N ALA A 38 -3.62 8.89 -5.31
CA ALA A 38 -2.75 9.91 -5.88
C ALA A 38 -1.47 10.09 -5.04
N GLU A 39 -0.35 10.42 -5.69
CA GLU A 39 0.86 10.84 -5.00
C GLU A 39 0.57 12.03 -4.06
N GLY A 40 1.20 12.03 -2.88
CA GLY A 40 0.93 13.01 -1.82
C GLY A 40 -0.26 12.68 -0.91
N ARG A 41 -1.01 11.61 -1.20
CA ARG A 41 -2.02 11.03 -0.28
C ARG A 41 -1.50 9.82 0.50
N TYR A 42 -0.22 9.49 0.30
CA TYR A 42 0.46 8.42 0.99
C TYR A 42 1.93 8.74 1.20
N ALA A 43 2.56 8.03 2.14
CA ALA A 43 4.00 8.07 2.37
C ALA A 43 4.56 6.64 2.49
N ILE A 44 5.63 6.34 1.76
CA ILE A 44 6.34 5.06 1.92
C ILE A 44 7.20 5.14 3.19
N VAL A 45 7.09 4.11 4.03
CA VAL A 45 7.72 4.02 5.35
C VAL A 45 8.42 2.66 5.53
N ALA A 46 9.02 2.45 6.71
CA ALA A 46 9.66 1.21 7.10
C ALA A 46 10.66 0.66 6.07
N ASN A 47 11.60 1.50 5.61
CA ASN A 47 12.62 1.10 4.62
C ASN A 47 12.04 0.49 3.33
N ASN A 48 10.98 1.12 2.79
CA ASN A 48 10.38 0.73 1.51
C ASN A 48 9.56 -0.57 1.53
N THR A 49 9.10 -1.01 2.72
CA THR A 49 8.27 -2.22 2.85
C THR A 49 6.85 -1.94 3.35
N ALA A 50 6.53 -0.71 3.72
CA ALA A 50 5.18 -0.32 4.14
C ALA A 50 4.80 1.05 3.60
N VAL A 51 3.52 1.34 3.60
CA VAL A 51 2.94 2.62 3.18
C VAL A 51 1.93 3.10 4.20
N ASP A 52 2.02 4.37 4.55
CA ASP A 52 1.02 5.10 5.32
C ASP A 52 0.04 5.76 4.34
N ILE A 53 -1.24 5.38 4.40
CA ILE A 53 -2.32 5.93 3.55
C ILE A 53 -3.17 6.87 4.39
N PHE A 54 -3.08 8.17 4.14
CA PHE A 54 -3.68 9.19 5.03
C PHE A 54 -5.21 9.15 5.08
N ASP A 55 -5.86 8.56 4.06
CA ASP A 55 -7.32 8.44 3.97
C ASP A 55 -7.85 7.07 4.38
N ALA A 56 -6.98 6.16 4.82
CA ALA A 56 -7.40 4.83 5.20
C ALA A 56 -8.26 4.86 6.48
N GLN A 57 -9.39 4.17 6.41
CA GLN A 57 -10.27 3.91 7.55
C GLN A 57 -10.10 2.47 8.01
N ASP A 58 -10.71 2.11 9.14
CA ASP A 58 -10.48 0.81 9.77
C ASP A 58 -10.82 -0.40 8.91
N ASP A 59 -11.78 -0.25 8.00
CA ASP A 59 -12.27 -1.26 7.06
C ASP A 59 -11.63 -1.15 5.67
N SER A 60 -10.65 -0.27 5.50
CA SER A 60 -10.03 -0.02 4.20
C SER A 60 -9.11 -1.15 3.77
N VAL A 61 -9.27 -1.57 2.51
CA VAL A 61 -8.43 -2.55 1.83
C VAL A 61 -7.46 -1.82 0.92
N VAL A 62 -6.17 -2.03 1.12
CA VAL A 62 -5.13 -1.45 0.27
C VAL A 62 -4.49 -2.55 -0.56
N THR A 63 -4.48 -2.37 -1.88
CA THR A 63 -3.82 -3.28 -2.81
C THR A 63 -2.77 -2.51 -3.62
N VAL A 64 -1.76 -3.22 -4.11
CA VAL A 64 -0.75 -2.69 -5.02
C VAL A 64 -0.69 -3.50 -6.30
N ILE A 65 -0.30 -2.87 -7.39
CA ILE A 65 0.05 -3.51 -8.65
C ILE A 65 1.56 -3.46 -8.79
N LEU A 66 2.20 -4.62 -8.95
CA LEU A 66 3.63 -4.69 -9.22
C LEU A 66 3.93 -4.57 -10.73
N ALA A 67 5.02 -3.88 -11.07
CA ALA A 67 5.57 -3.73 -12.42
C ALA A 67 6.18 -5.03 -12.98
#